data_AF-A0A0K8WIQ5-F1
#
_entry.id   AF-A0A0K8WIQ5-F1
#
_cell.length_a   1.000
_cell.length_b   1.000
_cell.length_c   1.000
_cell.angle_alpha   90.00
_cell.angle_beta   90.00
_cell.angle_gamma   90.00
#
_symmetry.space_group_name_H-M   'P 1'
#
loop_
_entity.id
_entity.type
_entity.pdbx_description
1 polymer ?
#
loop_
_entity_poly.entity_id
_entity_poly.type
_entity_poly.pdbx_seq_one_letter_code
_entity_poly.pdbx_strand_id
1 'polypeptide(L)'
;MLFFNRTMEYLQEIYGKVVDYVYGERSYNNTPRKIVAFGNVLLDHTAQLPKSDTELLKQFEIPAESKGELDADTLAKLAAEAADRVQFEVNPGGSALNTVRILKQLGTDALFFGAVGEDKTAEKLREILQEREIEARLATVTDVPTGQCVCIINKDTKTKALYANIGASAKLSVDHLRKAEHDETQAFLRPIERKQILYIEGFFVPQRQDVCDFIVRSYIRERRRLAINLNAEYIIKENFRQLRELARAAFFIFGNRKEHLTFAQQLGYETIDDAAKYLLEQSSTPKVMVVTNGRECVQLITNYEDEYAAPGAITFQSFHVPRVNEVVDSTGAGDAFVAAFLHAWLEKRPLSECVRMASEVAAKVVTVVGCNLP
;
A
#
# COMPACT_ATOMS: atom_id res chain seq x y z
N MET A 1 -20.45 -21.90 10.70
CA MET A 1 -19.52 -22.98 10.29
C MET A 1 -19.57 -23.29 8.80
N LEU A 2 -20.74 -23.33 8.14
CA LEU A 2 -20.85 -23.62 6.68
C LEU A 2 -20.24 -22.56 5.73
N PHE A 3 -20.20 -21.28 6.13
CA PHE A 3 -19.57 -20.21 5.32
C PHE A 3 -18.04 -20.17 5.42
N PHE A 4 -17.45 -20.62 6.54
CA PHE A 4 -16.00 -20.59 6.77
C PHE A 4 -15.26 -21.64 5.92
N ASN A 5 -15.91 -22.77 5.62
CA ASN A 5 -15.34 -23.82 4.76
C ASN A 5 -15.29 -23.42 3.29
N ARG A 6 -16.29 -22.68 2.78
CA ARG A 6 -16.33 -22.27 1.37
C ARG A 6 -15.23 -21.28 0.99
N THR A 7 -14.79 -20.43 1.91
CA THR A 7 -13.69 -19.49 1.63
C THR A 7 -12.32 -20.18 1.64
N MET A 8 -12.14 -21.20 2.48
CA MET A 8 -10.95 -22.06 2.45
C MET A 8 -10.87 -22.89 1.17
N GLU A 9 -12.00 -23.47 0.73
CA GLU A 9 -12.10 -24.18 -0.55
C GLU A 9 -11.79 -23.23 -1.73
N TYR A 10 -12.29 -21.99 -1.72
CA TYR A 10 -12.01 -21.00 -2.76
C TYR A 10 -10.53 -20.56 -2.80
N LEU A 11 -9.89 -20.35 -1.65
CA LEU A 11 -8.45 -20.02 -1.60
C LEU A 11 -7.58 -21.20 -2.06
N GLN A 12 -7.98 -22.43 -1.75
CA GLN A 12 -7.34 -23.64 -2.30
C GLN A 12 -7.59 -23.79 -3.82
N GLU A 13 -8.77 -23.42 -4.31
CA GLU A 13 -9.10 -23.42 -5.74
C GLU A 13 -8.32 -22.35 -6.53
N ILE A 14 -8.05 -21.18 -5.92
CA ILE A 14 -7.12 -20.17 -6.46
C ILE A 14 -5.70 -20.74 -6.50
N TYR A 15 -5.23 -21.36 -5.43
CA TYR A 15 -3.92 -22.04 -5.41
C TYR A 15 -3.80 -23.08 -6.53
N GLY A 16 -4.87 -23.83 -6.84
CA GLY A 16 -4.92 -24.76 -7.97
C GLY A 16 -4.88 -24.08 -9.34
N LYS A 17 -5.65 -23.00 -9.54
CA LYS A 17 -5.69 -22.25 -10.82
C LYS A 17 -4.39 -21.50 -11.14
N VAL A 18 -3.63 -21.10 -10.11
CA VAL A 18 -2.30 -20.50 -10.28
C VAL A 18 -1.31 -21.52 -10.84
N VAL A 19 -1.44 -22.82 -10.51
CA VAL A 19 -0.55 -23.88 -11.01
C VAL A 19 -0.82 -24.22 -12.48
N ASP A 20 -2.09 -24.25 -12.91
CA ASP A 20 -2.44 -24.53 -14.32
C ASP A 20 -2.08 -23.38 -15.29
N TYR A 21 -2.02 -22.14 -14.79
CA TYR A 21 -1.62 -20.97 -15.60
C TYR A 21 -0.10 -20.95 -15.93
N VAL A 22 0.72 -21.74 -15.23
CA VAL A 22 2.18 -21.78 -15.40
C VAL A 22 2.60 -22.48 -16.70
N TYR A 23 1.73 -23.29 -17.32
CA TYR A 23 2.08 -24.10 -18.50
C TYR A 23 1.49 -23.63 -19.84
N GLY A 24 0.84 -22.45 -19.89
CA GLY A 24 0.41 -21.81 -21.14
C GLY A 24 1.44 -20.78 -21.61
N GLU A 25 1.87 -20.85 -22.87
CA GLU A 25 2.89 -19.99 -23.49
C GLU A 25 2.69 -18.48 -23.17
N ARG A 26 3.65 -17.91 -22.43
CA ARG A 26 3.66 -16.54 -21.92
C ARG A 26 4.05 -15.55 -23.03
N SER A 27 3.09 -14.75 -23.51
CA SER A 27 3.35 -13.46 -24.17
C SER A 27 3.15 -12.35 -23.12
N TYR A 28 4.23 -11.83 -22.55
CA TYR A 28 4.20 -10.83 -21.46
C TYR A 28 3.93 -9.38 -21.90
N ASN A 29 3.76 -9.12 -23.20
CA ASN A 29 3.97 -7.77 -23.71
C ASN A 29 2.71 -6.93 -24.01
N ASN A 30 1.48 -7.31 -23.63
CA ASN A 30 0.32 -6.52 -24.10
C ASN A 30 -1.01 -6.51 -23.31
N THR A 31 -1.05 -6.82 -22.01
CA THR A 31 -2.32 -6.75 -21.24
C THR A 31 -2.38 -5.53 -20.32
N PRO A 32 -3.17 -4.48 -20.61
CA PRO A 32 -3.25 -3.29 -19.76
C PRO A 32 -3.58 -3.62 -18.30
N ARG A 33 -2.82 -3.06 -17.35
CA ARG A 33 -2.83 -3.47 -15.93
C ARG A 33 -4.11 -3.02 -15.23
N LYS A 34 -4.70 -3.91 -14.41
CA LYS A 34 -5.93 -3.59 -13.66
C LYS A 34 -5.66 -2.51 -12.61
N ILE A 35 -4.46 -2.51 -12.02
CA ILE A 35 -4.02 -1.53 -11.02
C ILE A 35 -2.67 -0.93 -11.39
N VAL A 36 -2.53 0.39 -11.23
CA VAL A 36 -1.25 1.11 -11.32
C VAL A 36 -1.05 1.85 -10.01
N ALA A 37 -0.03 1.47 -9.24
CA ALA A 37 0.26 2.00 -7.91
C ALA A 37 1.46 2.94 -7.94
N PHE A 38 1.40 4.04 -7.19
CA PHE A 38 2.45 5.02 -7.04
C PHE A 38 2.85 5.11 -5.56
N GLY A 39 4.14 4.98 -5.27
CA GLY A 39 4.62 5.03 -3.90
C GLY A 39 6.13 5.13 -3.76
N ASN A 40 6.56 5.17 -2.50
CA ASN A 40 7.96 5.06 -2.13
C ASN A 40 8.39 3.60 -2.23
N VAL A 41 9.53 3.36 -2.85
CA VAL A 41 10.20 2.07 -2.80
C VAL A 41 11.37 2.17 -1.83
N LEU A 42 11.43 1.21 -0.91
CA LEU A 42 12.47 1.11 0.10
C LEU A 42 13.10 -0.29 0.02
N LEU A 43 14.39 -0.40 0.30
CA LEU A 43 14.96 -1.68 0.67
C LEU A 43 14.84 -1.87 2.19
N ASP A 44 14.00 -2.81 2.61
CA ASP A 44 13.76 -3.12 4.00
C ASP A 44 14.81 -4.13 4.48
N HIS A 45 15.53 -3.73 5.51
CA HIS A 45 16.57 -4.48 6.19
C HIS A 45 16.04 -4.90 7.57
N THR A 46 15.67 -6.17 7.73
CA THR A 46 15.11 -6.68 9.00
C THR A 46 16.16 -7.47 9.77
N ALA A 47 16.48 -6.99 10.98
CA ALA A 47 17.38 -7.61 11.92
C ALA A 47 16.60 -8.15 13.11
N GLN A 48 16.80 -9.43 13.46
CA GLN A 48 16.21 -10.00 14.67
C GLN A 48 17.30 -10.18 15.75
N LEU A 49 17.32 -9.29 16.74
CA LEU A 49 18.31 -9.29 17.81
C LEU A 49 17.75 -9.93 19.10
N PRO A 50 18.55 -10.68 19.88
CA PRO A 50 18.15 -11.13 21.21
C PRO A 50 18.04 -9.95 22.19
N LYS A 51 17.24 -10.07 23.26
CA LYS A 51 17.04 -8.97 24.24
C LYS A 51 18.32 -8.53 24.94
N SER A 52 19.31 -9.40 25.03
CA SER A 52 20.62 -9.07 25.59
C SER A 52 21.38 -8.05 24.73
N ASP A 53 21.11 -7.98 23.42
CA ASP A 53 21.79 -7.06 22.51
C ASP A 53 21.01 -5.74 22.39
N THR A 54 21.20 -4.89 23.40
CA THR A 54 20.70 -3.50 23.41
C THR A 54 21.72 -2.49 22.91
N GLU A 55 22.94 -2.95 22.60
CA GLU A 55 24.08 -2.08 22.35
C GLU A 55 23.89 -1.29 21.06
N LEU A 56 23.40 -1.96 20.00
CA LEU A 56 23.13 -1.33 18.73
C LEU A 56 22.08 -0.21 18.85
N LEU A 57 20.95 -0.46 19.54
CA LEU A 57 19.92 0.57 19.72
C LEU A 57 20.44 1.76 20.54
N LYS A 58 21.24 1.50 21.58
CA LYS A 58 21.84 2.56 22.40
C LYS A 58 22.84 3.40 21.62
N GLN A 59 23.71 2.76 20.84
CA GLN A 59 24.74 3.42 20.04
C GLN A 59 24.16 4.43 19.04
N PHE A 60 23.00 4.11 18.47
CA PHE A 60 22.29 4.97 17.51
C PHE A 60 21.19 5.83 18.17
N GLU A 61 21.11 5.85 19.51
CA GLU A 61 20.10 6.59 20.28
C GLU A 61 18.64 6.26 19.90
N ILE A 62 18.41 5.02 19.48
CA ILE A 62 17.10 4.54 19.04
C ILE A 62 16.34 3.96 20.25
N PRO A 63 15.17 4.51 20.63
CA PRO A 63 14.35 3.92 21.68
C PRO A 63 13.83 2.55 21.27
N ALA A 64 13.72 1.63 22.24
CA ALA A 64 12.98 0.39 22.02
C ALA A 64 11.50 0.71 21.74
N GLU A 65 10.89 0.01 20.78
CA GLU A 65 9.50 0.27 20.36
C GLU A 65 9.27 1.68 19.81
N SER A 66 9.95 1.99 18.70
CA SER A 66 9.93 3.32 18.10
C SER A 66 9.82 3.25 16.58
N LYS A 67 9.43 4.38 16.00
CA LYS A 67 9.47 4.58 14.54
C LYS A 67 9.85 6.01 14.24
N GLY A 68 10.59 6.23 13.17
CA GLY A 68 11.01 7.56 12.78
C GLY A 68 11.77 7.60 11.46
N GLU A 69 12.43 8.72 11.23
CA GLU A 69 13.29 8.94 10.08
C GLU A 69 14.72 9.16 10.55
N LEU A 70 15.68 8.63 9.79
CA LEU A 70 17.11 8.92 9.96
C LEU A 70 17.66 9.43 8.63
N ASP A 71 18.77 10.18 8.69
CA ASP A 71 19.52 10.49 7.49
C ASP A 71 20.10 9.20 6.86
N ALA A 72 20.38 9.26 5.56
CA ALA A 72 20.79 8.10 4.79
C ALA A 72 22.12 7.49 5.29
N ASP A 73 23.06 8.32 5.75
CA ASP A 73 24.37 7.85 6.22
C ASP A 73 24.24 7.11 7.55
N THR A 74 23.47 7.65 8.49
CA THR A 74 23.19 7.01 9.77
C THR A 74 22.41 5.70 9.56
N LEU A 75 21.43 5.69 8.66
CA LEU A 75 20.64 4.50 8.38
C LEU A 75 21.47 3.40 7.70
N ALA A 76 22.37 3.76 6.78
CA ALA A 76 23.29 2.81 6.15
C ALA A 76 24.29 2.21 7.16
N LYS A 77 24.82 3.03 8.08
CA LYS A 77 25.67 2.54 9.19
C LYS A 77 24.92 1.60 10.10
N LEU A 78 23.68 1.94 10.48
CA LEU A 78 22.83 1.09 11.30
C LEU A 78 22.59 -0.26 10.61
N ALA A 79 22.27 -0.25 9.32
CA ALA A 79 22.06 -1.47 8.54
C ALA A 79 23.32 -2.35 8.48
N ALA A 80 24.50 -1.75 8.25
CA ALA A 80 25.77 -2.46 8.18
C ALA A 80 26.16 -3.08 9.53
N GLU A 81 26.15 -2.31 10.61
CA GLU A 81 26.52 -2.80 11.94
C GLU A 81 25.56 -3.87 12.47
N ALA A 82 24.29 -3.76 12.11
CA ALA A 82 23.32 -4.77 12.44
C ALA A 82 23.57 -6.07 11.64
N ALA A 83 23.94 -5.96 10.35
CA ALA A 83 24.24 -7.11 9.49
C ALA A 83 25.47 -7.89 9.94
N ASP A 84 26.43 -7.23 10.60
CA ASP A 84 27.57 -7.90 11.22
C ASP A 84 27.18 -8.74 12.46
N ARG A 85 26.04 -8.43 13.10
CA ARG A 85 25.58 -9.09 14.32
C ARG A 85 24.67 -10.29 14.06
N VAL A 86 23.80 -10.18 13.06
CA VAL A 86 22.79 -11.21 12.73
C VAL A 86 22.54 -11.27 11.23
N GLN A 87 22.04 -12.42 10.75
CA GLN A 87 21.60 -12.53 9.36
C GLN A 87 20.41 -11.59 9.10
N PHE A 88 20.50 -10.83 8.00
CA PHE A 88 19.46 -9.91 7.55
C PHE A 88 18.47 -10.58 6.62
N GLU A 89 17.20 -10.32 6.85
CA GLU A 89 16.20 -10.48 5.81
C GLU A 89 16.11 -9.17 5.02
N VAL A 90 16.34 -9.27 3.71
CA VAL A 90 16.26 -8.14 2.79
C VAL A 90 15.01 -8.30 1.94
N ASN A 91 14.11 -7.32 2.02
CA ASN A 91 12.84 -7.34 1.31
C ASN A 91 12.56 -6.00 0.63
N PRO A 92 11.82 -6.01 -0.49
CA PRO A 92 11.33 -4.78 -1.07
C PRO A 92 10.17 -4.26 -0.20
N GLY A 93 10.32 -3.02 0.28
CA GLY A 93 9.39 -2.33 1.15
C GLY A 93 8.71 -1.13 0.49
N GLY A 94 7.88 -0.45 1.27
CA GLY A 94 6.98 0.61 0.81
C GLY A 94 5.52 0.15 0.77
N SER A 95 4.59 1.00 1.23
CA SER A 95 3.19 0.60 1.45
C SER A 95 2.46 0.24 0.14
N ALA A 96 2.67 1.02 -0.91
CA ALA A 96 2.14 0.75 -2.25
C ALA A 96 2.79 -0.46 -2.90
N LEU A 97 4.10 -0.68 -2.68
CA LEU A 97 4.78 -1.86 -3.20
C LEU A 97 4.30 -3.13 -2.49
N ASN A 98 4.12 -3.09 -1.17
CA ASN A 98 3.48 -4.15 -0.39
C ASN A 98 2.06 -4.46 -0.91
N THR A 99 1.28 -3.42 -1.20
CA THR A 99 -0.06 -3.57 -1.79
C THR A 99 0.03 -4.31 -3.14
N VAL A 100 0.96 -3.91 -4.03
CA VAL A 100 1.17 -4.56 -5.34
C VAL A 100 1.63 -6.01 -5.19
N ARG A 101 2.50 -6.31 -4.22
CA ARG A 101 2.95 -7.68 -3.93
C ARG A 101 1.79 -8.60 -3.56
N ILE A 102 0.92 -8.14 -2.66
CA ILE A 102 -0.27 -8.92 -2.26
C ILE A 102 -1.24 -9.05 -3.43
N LEU A 103 -1.45 -7.98 -4.22
CA LEU A 103 -2.28 -8.03 -5.44
C LEU A 103 -1.79 -9.09 -6.42
N LYS A 104 -0.47 -9.17 -6.65
CA LYS A 104 0.15 -10.17 -7.50
C LYS A 104 -0.10 -11.59 -6.98
N GLN A 105 0.06 -11.81 -5.68
CA GLN A 105 -0.21 -13.11 -5.05
C GLN A 105 -1.69 -13.51 -5.14
N LEU A 106 -2.61 -12.54 -5.14
CA LEU A 106 -4.04 -12.77 -5.36
C LEU A 106 -4.41 -12.95 -6.85
N GLY A 107 -3.46 -12.83 -7.78
CA GLY A 107 -3.69 -12.97 -9.23
C GLY A 107 -4.21 -11.70 -9.92
N THR A 108 -4.06 -10.52 -9.31
CA THR A 108 -4.38 -9.24 -9.96
C THR A 108 -3.15 -8.69 -10.67
N ASP A 109 -3.30 -8.39 -11.96
CA ASP A 109 -2.29 -7.63 -12.72
C ASP A 109 -2.16 -6.21 -12.17
N ALA A 110 -1.01 -5.94 -11.55
CA ALA A 110 -0.68 -4.66 -10.95
C ALA A 110 0.73 -4.22 -11.36
N LEU A 111 0.89 -2.92 -11.58
CA LEU A 111 2.15 -2.27 -11.87
C LEU A 111 2.48 -1.25 -10.79
N PHE A 112 3.73 -1.23 -10.35
CA PHE A 112 4.24 -0.23 -9.40
C PHE A 112 5.09 0.84 -10.11
N PHE A 113 4.92 2.11 -9.72
CA PHE A 113 5.77 3.23 -10.08
C PHE A 113 6.47 3.79 -8.85
N GLY A 114 7.78 3.95 -8.94
CA GLY A 114 8.62 4.55 -7.90
C GLY A 114 9.94 5.08 -8.47
N ALA A 115 10.81 5.57 -7.58
CA ALA A 115 12.14 6.04 -7.96
C ALA A 115 13.21 5.46 -7.02
N VAL A 116 14.36 5.16 -7.60
CA VAL A 116 15.55 4.62 -6.93
C VAL A 116 16.77 5.43 -7.34
N GLY A 117 17.83 5.35 -6.54
CA GLY A 117 19.12 5.93 -6.84
C GLY A 117 19.86 5.16 -7.94
N GLU A 118 21.06 5.63 -8.26
CA GLU A 118 22.04 4.89 -9.07
C GLU A 118 23.06 4.20 -8.15
N ASP A 119 22.61 3.17 -7.44
CA ASP A 119 23.42 2.47 -6.43
C ASP A 119 23.09 0.97 -6.35
N LYS A 120 23.90 0.24 -5.57
CA LYS A 120 23.75 -1.21 -5.33
C LYS A 120 22.42 -1.57 -4.67
N THR A 121 21.85 -0.66 -3.88
CA THR A 121 20.54 -0.84 -3.25
C THR A 121 19.45 -0.88 -4.33
N ALA A 122 19.53 -0.02 -5.35
CA ALA A 122 18.66 -0.03 -6.52
C ALA A 122 18.82 -1.32 -7.35
N GLU A 123 20.06 -1.77 -7.58
CA GLU A 123 20.34 -3.03 -8.27
C GLU A 123 19.69 -4.21 -7.52
N LYS A 124 19.89 -4.30 -6.20
CA LYS A 124 19.29 -5.35 -5.37
C LYS A 124 17.76 -5.31 -5.39
N LEU A 125 17.15 -4.13 -5.34
CA LEU A 125 15.69 -4.00 -5.47
C LEU A 125 15.21 -4.53 -6.82
N ARG A 126 15.86 -4.15 -7.93
CA ARG A 126 15.49 -4.61 -9.26
C ARG A 126 15.60 -6.14 -9.39
N GLU A 127 16.69 -6.73 -8.87
CA GLU A 127 16.86 -8.18 -8.80
C GLU A 127 15.69 -8.84 -8.06
N ILE A 128 15.38 -8.39 -6.84
CA ILE A 128 14.32 -9.01 -6.03
C ILE A 128 12.95 -8.87 -6.70
N LEU A 129 12.65 -7.72 -7.31
CA LEU A 129 11.40 -7.51 -8.03
C LEU A 129 11.29 -8.41 -9.26
N GLN A 130 12.38 -8.58 -10.01
CA GLN A 130 12.44 -9.47 -11.16
C GLN A 130 12.28 -10.94 -10.75
N GLU A 131 13.02 -11.39 -9.73
CA GLU A 131 12.92 -12.75 -9.18
C GLU A 131 11.50 -13.09 -8.71
N ARG A 132 10.80 -12.11 -8.12
CA ARG A 132 9.43 -12.27 -7.61
C ARG A 132 8.35 -11.97 -8.65
N GLU A 133 8.74 -11.73 -9.91
CA GLU A 133 7.84 -11.37 -11.02
C GLU A 133 6.90 -10.19 -10.67
N ILE A 134 7.39 -9.24 -9.87
CA ILE A 134 6.71 -8.01 -9.50
C ILE A 134 7.04 -6.97 -10.55
N GLU A 135 6.02 -6.49 -11.24
CA GLU A 135 6.23 -5.49 -12.25
C GLU A 135 6.35 -4.09 -11.65
N ALA A 136 7.45 -3.43 -11.96
CA ALA A 136 7.71 -2.07 -11.55
C ALA A 136 8.32 -1.24 -12.68
N ARG A 137 8.06 0.06 -12.67
CA ARG A 137 8.82 1.09 -13.36
C ARG A 137 9.51 1.95 -12.32
N LEU A 138 10.81 1.75 -12.20
CA LEU A 138 11.66 2.45 -11.25
C LEU A 138 12.48 3.50 -12.00
N ALA A 139 12.11 4.77 -11.85
CA ALA A 139 12.92 5.87 -12.34
C ALA A 139 14.28 5.88 -11.62
N THR A 140 15.35 6.15 -12.36
CA THR A 140 16.69 6.32 -11.78
C THR A 140 16.95 7.79 -11.54
N VAL A 141 17.31 8.13 -10.31
CA VAL A 141 17.71 9.46 -9.86
C VAL A 141 19.20 9.40 -9.51
N THR A 142 20.02 10.27 -10.08
CA THR A 142 21.49 10.12 -10.05
C THR A 142 22.17 10.80 -8.86
N ASP A 143 21.48 11.69 -8.15
CA ASP A 143 22.04 12.57 -7.13
C ASP A 143 21.60 12.24 -5.69
N VAL A 144 20.72 11.24 -5.50
CA VAL A 144 20.18 10.85 -4.19
C VAL A 144 20.22 9.32 -4.07
N PRO A 145 20.65 8.77 -2.91
CA PRO A 145 20.66 7.32 -2.71
C PRO A 145 19.24 6.74 -2.73
N THR A 146 19.13 5.48 -3.07
CA THR A 146 17.90 4.69 -2.97
C THR A 146 17.38 4.68 -1.53
N GLY A 147 16.06 4.77 -1.37
CA GLY A 147 15.44 4.72 -0.06
C GLY A 147 15.64 3.38 0.64
N GLN A 148 15.78 3.42 1.96
CA GLN A 148 16.00 2.25 2.80
C GLN A 148 15.14 2.33 4.05
N CYS A 149 14.84 1.18 4.63
CA CYS A 149 14.27 1.06 5.96
C CYS A 149 15.02 0.01 6.75
N VAL A 150 15.30 0.29 8.02
CA VAL A 150 15.90 -0.68 8.94
C VAL A 150 14.87 -0.99 10.03
N CYS A 151 14.52 -2.27 10.14
CA CYS A 151 13.65 -2.80 11.18
C CYS A 151 14.46 -3.68 12.12
N ILE A 152 14.58 -3.26 13.38
CA ILE A 152 15.22 -4.05 14.43
C ILE A 152 14.12 -4.63 15.30
N ILE A 153 14.04 -5.96 15.33
CA ILE A 153 13.06 -6.73 16.09
C ILE A 153 13.76 -7.40 17.27
N ASN A 154 13.27 -7.16 18.48
CA ASN A 154 13.69 -7.90 19.65
C ASN A 154 13.01 -9.28 19.66
N LYS A 155 13.78 -10.37 19.59
CA LYS A 155 13.25 -11.74 19.49
C LYS A 155 12.39 -12.15 20.68
N ASP A 156 12.71 -11.64 21.87
CA ASP A 156 12.09 -12.06 23.13
C ASP A 156 10.85 -11.23 23.46
N THR A 157 10.91 -9.91 23.26
CA THR A 157 9.78 -9.01 23.57
C THR A 157 8.88 -8.74 22.37
N LYS A 158 9.32 -9.09 21.15
CA LYS A 158 8.68 -8.76 19.87
C LYS A 158 8.54 -7.26 19.58
N THR A 159 9.15 -6.40 20.40
CA THR A 159 9.17 -4.95 20.18
C THR A 159 10.03 -4.61 18.96
N LYS A 160 9.68 -3.53 18.26
CA LYS A 160 10.28 -3.15 16.98
C LYS A 160 10.74 -1.70 16.98
N ALA A 161 11.92 -1.45 16.44
CA ALA A 161 12.36 -0.11 16.06
C ALA A 161 12.43 -0.03 14.53
N LEU A 162 11.71 0.91 13.92
CA LEU A 162 11.57 1.04 12.47
C LEU A 162 11.98 2.44 12.01
N TYR A 163 13.10 2.55 11.31
CA TYR A 163 13.59 3.84 10.82
C TYR A 163 13.75 3.80 9.31
N ALA A 164 13.33 4.87 8.64
CA ALA A 164 13.34 4.95 7.19
C ALA A 164 14.00 6.23 6.68
N ASN A 165 14.55 6.14 5.48
CA ASN A 165 14.90 7.27 4.65
C ASN A 165 14.35 7.02 3.26
N ILE A 166 13.50 7.91 2.76
CA ILE A 166 12.84 7.70 1.46
C ILE A 166 13.75 7.94 0.25
N GLY A 167 14.89 8.61 0.44
CA GLY A 167 15.92 8.82 -0.58
C GLY A 167 15.37 9.28 -1.93
N ALA A 168 15.82 8.63 -2.99
CA ALA A 168 15.44 8.89 -4.37
C ALA A 168 13.92 8.83 -4.64
N SER A 169 13.14 8.12 -3.81
CA SER A 169 11.67 8.11 -3.96
C SER A 169 11.08 9.52 -3.89
N ALA A 170 11.68 10.43 -3.11
CA ALA A 170 11.26 11.83 -2.99
C ALA A 170 11.39 12.64 -4.29
N LYS A 171 12.17 12.14 -5.26
CA LYS A 171 12.54 12.84 -6.49
C LYS A 171 11.85 12.29 -7.74
N LEU A 172 10.88 11.37 -7.60
CA LEU A 172 10.04 10.99 -8.72
C LEU A 172 9.32 12.24 -9.23
N SER A 173 9.31 12.44 -10.55
CA SER A 173 8.83 13.68 -11.17
C SER A 173 7.87 13.38 -12.31
N VAL A 174 7.16 14.42 -12.78
CA VAL A 174 6.27 14.32 -13.94
C VAL A 174 7.02 13.88 -15.19
N ASP A 175 8.27 14.33 -15.38
CA ASP A 175 9.06 13.97 -16.56
C ASP A 175 9.43 12.49 -16.58
N HIS A 176 9.66 11.88 -15.41
CA HIS A 176 9.82 10.43 -15.30
C HIS A 176 8.55 9.68 -15.73
N LEU A 177 7.36 10.17 -15.35
CA LEU A 177 6.10 9.57 -15.80
C LEU A 177 5.90 9.74 -17.31
N ARG A 178 6.14 10.93 -17.87
CA ARG A 178 6.04 11.19 -19.31
C ARG A 178 7.00 10.33 -20.12
N LYS A 179 8.21 10.12 -19.61
CA LYS A 179 9.18 9.21 -20.24
C LYS A 179 8.63 7.78 -20.28
N ALA A 180 8.08 7.28 -19.17
CA ALA A 180 7.44 5.96 -19.15
C ALA A 180 6.24 5.87 -20.10
N GLU A 181 5.43 6.94 -20.21
CA GLU A 181 4.34 7.00 -21.20
C GLU A 181 4.85 6.90 -22.64
N HIS A 182 5.95 7.59 -22.94
CA HIS A 182 6.57 7.60 -24.26
C HIS A 182 7.17 6.24 -24.61
N ASP A 183 7.99 5.68 -23.71
CA ASP A 183 8.71 4.42 -23.92
C ASP A 183 7.73 3.22 -24.04
N GLU A 184 6.58 3.27 -23.35
CA GLU A 184 5.59 2.18 -23.34
C GLU A 184 4.32 2.49 -24.14
N THR A 185 4.25 3.62 -24.85
CA THR A 185 3.05 4.03 -25.60
C THR A 185 1.77 4.01 -24.74
N GLN A 186 1.87 4.37 -23.46
CA GLN A 186 0.80 4.26 -22.45
C GLN A 186 0.21 2.84 -22.25
N ALA A 187 0.93 1.77 -22.59
CA ALA A 187 0.44 0.38 -22.48
C ALA A 187 0.00 0.00 -21.04
N PHE A 188 0.48 0.71 -20.02
CA PHE A 188 0.06 0.51 -18.64
C PHE A 188 -1.35 1.06 -18.35
N LEU A 189 -1.88 1.99 -19.15
CA LEU A 189 -3.23 2.54 -19.02
C LEU A 189 -4.23 1.67 -19.77
N ARG A 190 -5.35 1.31 -19.13
CA ARG A 190 -6.43 0.62 -19.84
C ARG A 190 -7.23 1.63 -20.67
N PRO A 191 -7.89 1.17 -21.77
CA PRO A 191 -8.94 1.95 -22.42
C PRO A 191 -9.94 2.48 -21.39
N ILE A 192 -10.43 3.71 -21.59
CA ILE A 192 -11.28 4.43 -20.63
C ILE A 192 -12.60 3.70 -20.31
N GLU A 193 -13.02 2.80 -21.19
CA GLU A 193 -14.20 1.96 -21.07
C GLU A 193 -13.96 0.72 -20.18
N ARG A 194 -12.71 0.44 -19.78
CA ARG A 194 -12.35 -0.68 -18.91
C ARG A 194 -11.96 -0.18 -17.53
N LYS A 195 -12.42 -0.88 -16.48
CA LYS A 195 -12.06 -0.59 -15.09
C LYS A 195 -10.55 -0.59 -14.91
N GLN A 196 -9.99 0.50 -14.42
CA GLN A 196 -8.63 0.57 -13.92
C GLN A 196 -8.62 1.35 -12.61
N ILE A 197 -7.73 0.97 -11.72
CA ILE A 197 -7.51 1.69 -10.47
C ILE A 197 -6.10 2.27 -10.50
N LEU A 198 -6.00 3.57 -10.27
CA LEU A 198 -4.74 4.23 -9.98
C LEU A 198 -4.68 4.42 -8.47
N TYR A 199 -3.70 3.81 -7.82
CA TYR A 199 -3.56 3.81 -6.37
C TYR A 199 -2.39 4.71 -5.96
N ILE A 200 -2.64 5.67 -5.06
CA ILE A 200 -1.61 6.55 -4.49
C ILE A 200 -1.58 6.35 -2.99
N GLU A 201 -0.44 5.94 -2.43
CA GLU A 201 -0.24 5.97 -0.98
C GLU A 201 -0.04 7.41 -0.47
N GLY A 202 -0.45 7.71 0.75
CA GLY A 202 -0.25 9.00 1.40
C GLY A 202 1.22 9.35 1.58
N PHE A 203 2.08 8.35 1.84
CA PHE A 203 3.54 8.56 1.97
C PHE A 203 4.20 9.05 0.67
N PHE A 204 3.53 8.91 -0.48
CA PHE A 204 3.99 9.42 -1.77
C PHE A 204 3.76 10.93 -1.90
N VAL A 205 2.78 11.49 -1.19
CA VAL A 205 2.34 12.89 -1.39
C VAL A 205 3.41 13.94 -1.05
N PRO A 206 4.17 13.85 0.07
CA PRO A 206 5.19 14.84 0.40
C PRO A 206 6.17 15.04 -0.75
N GLN A 207 6.48 16.28 -1.13
CA GLN A 207 7.42 16.63 -2.21
C GLN A 207 7.01 16.20 -3.64
N ARG A 208 5.84 15.57 -3.83
CA ARG A 208 5.36 15.08 -5.14
C ARG A 208 3.91 15.50 -5.41
N GLN A 209 3.52 16.67 -4.92
CA GLN A 209 2.17 17.19 -5.11
C GLN A 209 1.87 17.47 -6.60
N ASP A 210 2.87 17.94 -7.35
CA ASP A 210 2.80 18.14 -8.80
C ASP A 210 2.60 16.82 -9.57
N VAL A 211 3.28 15.75 -9.15
CA VAL A 211 3.10 14.41 -9.71
C VAL A 211 1.70 13.87 -9.43
N CYS A 212 1.21 14.05 -8.21
CA CYS A 212 -0.15 13.70 -7.82
C CYS A 212 -1.18 14.44 -8.69
N ASP A 213 -1.02 15.76 -8.85
CA ASP A 213 -1.88 16.59 -9.69
C ASP A 213 -1.85 16.14 -11.15
N PHE A 214 -0.66 15.81 -11.67
CA PHE A 214 -0.50 15.30 -13.03
C PHE A 214 -1.22 13.96 -13.22
N ILE A 215 -1.09 13.02 -12.28
CA ILE A 215 -1.80 11.72 -12.33
C ILE A 215 -3.31 11.95 -12.37
N VAL A 216 -3.83 12.79 -11.47
CA VAL A 216 -5.27 13.09 -11.40
C VAL A 216 -5.76 13.69 -12.71
N ARG A 217 -5.10 14.75 -13.21
CA ARG A 217 -5.53 15.47 -14.41
C ARG A 217 -5.39 14.63 -15.68
N SER A 218 -4.34 13.81 -15.79
CA SER A 218 -3.99 13.11 -17.03
C SER A 218 -4.65 11.75 -17.14
N TYR A 219 -4.83 11.04 -16.01
CA TYR A 219 -5.20 9.62 -16.02
C TYR A 219 -6.59 9.33 -15.45
N ILE A 220 -7.11 10.17 -14.56
CA ILE A 220 -8.41 9.92 -13.92
C ILE A 220 -9.53 10.47 -14.79
N ARG A 221 -10.29 9.55 -15.39
CA ARG A 221 -11.46 9.83 -16.25
C ARG A 221 -12.24 8.55 -16.50
N GLU A 222 -13.55 8.68 -16.64
CA GLU A 222 -14.46 7.56 -16.90
C GLU A 222 -14.28 6.41 -15.88
N ARG A 223 -13.88 5.22 -16.35
CA ARG A 223 -13.70 4.02 -15.51
C ARG A 223 -12.28 3.84 -14.98
N ARG A 224 -11.43 4.87 -15.13
CA ARG A 224 -10.15 4.97 -14.41
C ARG A 224 -10.38 5.68 -13.09
N ARG A 225 -10.40 4.91 -12.01
CA ARG A 225 -10.74 5.38 -10.66
C ARG A 225 -9.47 5.64 -9.86
N LEU A 226 -9.47 6.72 -9.08
CA LEU A 226 -8.43 6.98 -8.10
C LEU A 226 -8.75 6.27 -6.79
N ALA A 227 -7.76 5.57 -6.24
CA ALA A 227 -7.76 5.06 -4.88
C ALA A 227 -6.63 5.72 -4.11
N ILE A 228 -6.89 6.15 -2.88
CA ILE A 228 -5.86 6.69 -2.00
C ILE A 228 -5.85 6.00 -0.65
N ASN A 229 -4.69 5.96 -0.02
CA ASN A 229 -4.54 5.59 1.38
C ASN A 229 -4.00 6.78 2.18
N LEU A 230 -4.56 7.05 3.36
CA LEU A 230 -4.16 8.18 4.20
C LEU A 230 -2.80 7.91 4.89
N ASN A 231 -2.47 6.64 5.13
CA ASN A 231 -1.19 6.10 5.63
C ASN A 231 -0.68 6.54 7.01
N ALA A 232 -0.75 7.83 7.38
CA ALA A 232 -0.29 8.29 8.69
C ALA A 232 -0.84 9.67 9.09
N GLU A 233 -1.02 9.87 10.41
CA GLU A 233 -1.49 11.13 10.99
C GLU A 233 -0.58 12.33 10.68
N TYR A 234 0.75 12.15 10.69
CA TYR A 234 1.69 13.23 10.39
C TYR A 234 1.64 13.65 8.92
N ILE A 235 1.54 12.67 8.00
CA ILE A 235 1.36 12.92 6.57
C ILE A 235 0.11 13.76 6.33
N ILE A 236 -1.00 13.41 6.99
CA ILE A 236 -2.26 14.18 6.92
C ILE A 236 -2.04 15.61 7.41
N LYS A 237 -1.45 15.81 8.60
CA LYS A 237 -1.27 17.13 9.19
C LYS A 237 -0.38 18.04 8.34
N GLU A 238 0.71 17.50 7.80
CA GLU A 238 1.71 18.27 7.06
C GLU A 238 1.33 18.50 5.59
N ASN A 239 0.54 17.59 4.99
CA ASN A 239 0.19 17.62 3.57
C ASN A 239 -1.32 17.71 3.32
N PHE A 240 -2.06 18.23 4.31
CA PHE A 240 -3.53 18.21 4.32
C PHE A 240 -4.14 18.79 3.06
N ARG A 241 -3.63 19.93 2.58
CA ARG A 241 -4.14 20.58 1.36
C ARG A 241 -4.16 19.60 0.19
N GLN A 242 -3.05 18.91 -0.08
CA GLN A 242 -2.96 17.99 -1.22
C GLN A 242 -3.79 16.73 -0.99
N LEU A 243 -3.75 16.16 0.21
CA LEU A 243 -4.56 14.98 0.55
C LEU A 243 -6.06 15.26 0.45
N ARG A 244 -6.50 16.48 0.79
CA ARG A 244 -7.89 16.91 0.60
C ARG A 244 -8.29 16.92 -0.87
N GLU A 245 -7.47 17.50 -1.74
CA GLU A 245 -7.76 17.50 -3.18
C GLU A 245 -7.77 16.09 -3.78
N LEU A 246 -6.82 15.23 -3.35
CA LEU A 246 -6.82 13.81 -3.70
C LEU A 246 -8.08 13.10 -3.21
N ALA A 247 -8.50 13.30 -1.96
CA ALA A 247 -9.71 12.72 -1.41
C ALA A 247 -10.98 13.17 -2.15
N ARG A 248 -11.03 14.44 -2.60
CA ARG A 248 -12.11 14.95 -3.45
C ARG A 248 -12.17 14.25 -4.82
N ALA A 249 -11.02 13.95 -5.43
CA ALA A 249 -10.94 13.22 -6.69
C ALA A 249 -11.09 11.69 -6.54
N ALA A 250 -10.82 11.14 -5.35
CA ALA A 250 -10.76 9.70 -5.12
C ALA A 250 -12.13 9.03 -5.15
N PHE A 251 -12.18 7.84 -5.74
CA PHE A 251 -13.31 6.92 -5.62
C PHE A 251 -13.17 6.06 -4.35
N PHE A 252 -11.96 5.58 -4.05
CA PHE A 252 -11.66 4.85 -2.82
C PHE A 252 -10.78 5.67 -1.88
N ILE A 253 -11.15 5.72 -0.60
CA ILE A 253 -10.34 6.36 0.45
C ILE A 253 -10.14 5.34 1.57
N PHE A 254 -8.92 4.85 1.70
CA PHE A 254 -8.51 3.91 2.74
C PHE A 254 -7.76 4.62 3.86
N GLY A 255 -7.86 4.07 5.06
CA GLY A 255 -7.09 4.51 6.22
C GLY A 255 -7.58 3.79 7.47
N ASN A 256 -6.80 3.84 8.54
CA ASN A 256 -7.26 3.39 9.84
C ASN A 256 -8.08 4.49 10.55
N ARG A 257 -8.69 4.13 11.69
CA ARG A 257 -9.53 5.04 12.48
C ARG A 257 -8.79 6.32 12.91
N LYS A 258 -7.50 6.23 13.28
CA LYS A 258 -6.73 7.41 13.73
C LYS A 258 -6.45 8.36 12.57
N GLU A 259 -6.12 7.82 11.40
CA GLU A 259 -5.91 8.57 10.16
C GLU A 259 -7.19 9.27 9.72
N HIS A 260 -8.31 8.55 9.61
CA HIS A 260 -9.59 9.15 9.23
C HIS A 260 -10.06 10.19 10.25
N LEU A 261 -9.85 9.97 11.55
CA LEU A 261 -10.17 10.96 12.58
C LEU A 261 -9.29 12.21 12.45
N THR A 262 -7.99 12.05 12.22
CA THR A 262 -7.08 13.18 11.97
C THR A 262 -7.49 13.96 10.73
N PHE A 263 -7.88 13.26 9.66
CA PHE A 263 -8.37 13.89 8.44
C PHE A 263 -9.68 14.65 8.66
N ALA A 264 -10.62 14.08 9.42
CA ALA A 264 -11.87 14.73 9.80
C ALA A 264 -11.62 16.02 10.61
N GLN A 265 -10.70 15.98 11.58
CA GLN A 265 -10.33 17.15 12.38
C GLN A 265 -9.71 18.26 11.52
N GLN A 266 -8.86 17.92 10.56
CA GLN A 266 -8.28 18.90 9.62
C GLN A 266 -9.34 19.52 8.69
N LEU A 267 -10.43 18.80 8.39
CA LEU A 267 -11.60 19.35 7.70
C LEU A 267 -12.50 20.22 8.59
N GLY A 268 -12.28 20.22 9.92
CA GLY A 268 -13.11 20.95 10.89
C GLY A 268 -14.30 20.14 11.44
N TYR A 269 -14.28 18.80 11.33
CA TYR A 269 -15.31 17.93 11.88
C TYR A 269 -14.80 17.13 13.08
N GLU A 270 -15.67 16.89 14.06
CA GLU A 270 -15.34 16.09 15.25
C GLU A 270 -15.42 14.58 14.98
N THR A 271 -16.24 14.15 14.02
CA THR A 271 -16.50 12.74 13.72
C THR A 271 -16.09 12.38 12.29
N ILE A 272 -15.70 11.12 12.10
CA ILE A 272 -15.42 10.56 10.77
C ILE A 272 -16.69 10.60 9.91
N ASP A 273 -17.86 10.35 10.52
CA ASP A 273 -19.14 10.29 9.83
C ASP A 273 -19.53 11.64 9.21
N ASP A 274 -19.34 12.75 9.93
CA ASP A 274 -19.68 14.08 9.41
C ASP A 274 -18.70 14.56 8.34
N ALA A 275 -17.41 14.25 8.50
CA ALA A 275 -16.42 14.48 7.44
C ALA A 275 -16.72 13.65 6.18
N ALA A 276 -17.15 12.39 6.35
CA ALA A 276 -17.53 11.53 5.25
C ALA A 276 -18.78 12.06 4.53
N LYS A 277 -19.82 12.50 5.26
CA LYS A 277 -21.00 13.15 4.66
C LYS A 277 -20.59 14.33 3.78
N TYR A 278 -19.79 15.24 4.31
CA TYR A 278 -19.28 16.38 3.57
C TYR A 278 -18.57 15.98 2.27
N LEU A 279 -17.63 15.01 2.33
CA LEU A 279 -16.89 14.57 1.15
C LEU A 279 -17.79 13.89 0.10
N LEU A 280 -18.75 13.09 0.54
CA LEU A 280 -19.64 12.30 -0.33
C LEU A 280 -20.71 13.18 -0.98
N GLU A 281 -21.28 14.14 -0.25
CA GLU A 281 -22.30 15.07 -0.75
C GLU A 281 -21.74 16.07 -1.77
N GLN A 282 -20.47 16.47 -1.61
CA GLN A 282 -19.82 17.42 -2.52
C GLN A 282 -19.27 16.77 -3.80
N SER A 283 -19.42 15.45 -3.96
CA SER A 283 -18.86 14.73 -5.11
C SER A 283 -19.90 14.42 -6.17
N SER A 284 -19.55 14.70 -7.43
CA SER A 284 -20.33 14.28 -8.60
C SER A 284 -20.20 12.79 -8.90
N THR A 285 -19.27 12.09 -8.26
CA THR A 285 -19.03 10.65 -8.44
C THR A 285 -19.15 9.92 -7.11
N PRO A 286 -19.64 8.66 -7.11
CA PRO A 286 -19.72 7.90 -5.87
C PRO A 286 -18.35 7.74 -5.20
N LYS A 287 -18.35 7.62 -3.88
CA LYS A 287 -17.17 7.36 -3.07
C LYS A 287 -17.38 6.17 -2.15
N VAL A 288 -16.29 5.48 -1.88
CA VAL A 288 -16.20 4.35 -0.96
C VAL A 288 -15.09 4.66 0.03
N MET A 289 -15.46 5.03 1.25
CA MET A 289 -14.53 5.22 2.35
C MET A 289 -14.47 3.96 3.20
N VAL A 290 -13.26 3.48 3.47
CA VAL A 290 -13.03 2.27 4.28
C VAL A 290 -12.12 2.63 5.44
N VAL A 291 -12.64 2.43 6.65
CA VAL A 291 -11.99 2.79 7.91
C VAL A 291 -11.68 1.51 8.69
N THR A 292 -10.41 1.14 8.77
CA THR A 292 -9.99 -0.03 9.55
C THR A 292 -9.76 0.34 11.03
N ASN A 293 -10.14 -0.52 11.97
CA ASN A 293 -9.93 -0.27 13.40
C ASN A 293 -9.37 -1.50 14.12
N GLY A 294 -8.28 -2.06 13.58
CA GLY A 294 -7.61 -3.24 14.14
C GLY A 294 -8.57 -4.41 14.31
N ARG A 295 -8.64 -4.96 15.53
CA ARG A 295 -9.48 -6.11 15.88
C ARG A 295 -10.97 -5.79 16.08
N GLU A 296 -11.34 -4.51 16.13
CA GLU A 296 -12.70 -4.11 16.51
C GLU A 296 -13.67 -4.26 15.34
N CYS A 297 -13.41 -3.52 14.25
CA CYS A 297 -14.25 -3.53 13.06
C CYS A 297 -13.56 -2.89 11.84
N VAL A 298 -14.23 -3.02 10.70
CA VAL A 298 -14.05 -2.15 9.53
C VAL A 298 -15.35 -1.40 9.31
N GLN A 299 -15.28 -0.07 9.23
CA GLN A 299 -16.43 0.77 8.85
C GLN A 299 -16.35 1.07 7.35
N LEU A 300 -17.47 0.86 6.65
CA LEU A 300 -17.68 1.21 5.26
C LEU A 300 -18.68 2.37 5.20
N ILE A 301 -18.27 3.48 4.60
CA ILE A 301 -19.10 4.67 4.41
C ILE A 301 -19.16 4.97 2.92
N THR A 302 -20.35 4.95 2.32
CA THR A 302 -20.46 5.04 0.86
C THR A 302 -21.82 5.51 0.38
N ASN A 303 -21.83 6.20 -0.77
CA ASN A 303 -23.00 6.47 -1.61
C ASN A 303 -22.91 5.73 -2.97
N TYR A 304 -22.07 4.70 -3.04
CA TYR A 304 -21.97 3.82 -4.20
C TYR A 304 -23.04 2.74 -4.14
N GLU A 305 -23.86 2.64 -5.19
CA GLU A 305 -24.87 1.59 -5.35
C GLU A 305 -24.44 0.59 -6.41
N ASP A 306 -24.12 1.08 -7.61
CA ASP A 306 -23.65 0.30 -8.73
C ASP A 306 -22.65 1.11 -9.59
N GLU A 307 -21.92 0.42 -10.46
CA GLU A 307 -20.86 0.99 -11.28
C GLU A 307 -21.32 2.15 -12.18
N TYR A 308 -22.55 2.06 -12.70
CA TYR A 308 -23.09 3.05 -13.63
C TYR A 308 -24.07 4.03 -12.96
N ALA A 309 -24.33 3.87 -11.67
CA ALA A 309 -25.24 4.73 -10.93
C ALA A 309 -24.57 6.08 -10.59
N ALA A 310 -25.39 7.13 -10.57
CA ALA A 310 -25.04 8.36 -9.89
C ALA A 310 -24.88 8.11 -8.37
N PRO A 311 -24.25 9.02 -7.60
CA PRO A 311 -24.22 8.91 -6.14
C PRO A 311 -25.62 8.73 -5.54
N GLY A 312 -25.80 7.65 -4.78
CA GLY A 312 -27.05 7.34 -4.07
C GLY A 312 -27.09 7.91 -2.66
N ALA A 313 -27.89 7.31 -1.80
CA ALA A 313 -27.95 7.68 -0.38
C ALA A 313 -26.65 7.26 0.35
N ILE A 314 -26.21 8.08 1.31
CA ILE A 314 -25.04 7.76 2.14
C ILE A 314 -25.42 6.68 3.15
N THR A 315 -24.63 5.62 3.18
CA THR A 315 -24.79 4.48 4.09
C THR A 315 -23.57 4.32 4.99
N PHE A 316 -23.80 3.80 6.19
CA PHE A 316 -22.79 3.51 7.20
C PHE A 316 -22.94 2.06 7.63
N GLN A 317 -21.91 1.25 7.42
CA GLN A 317 -21.93 -0.17 7.76
C GLN A 317 -20.67 -0.55 8.53
N SER A 318 -20.82 -1.38 9.56
CA SER A 318 -19.72 -1.90 10.35
C SER A 318 -19.62 -3.40 10.18
N PHE A 319 -18.41 -3.88 9.87
CA PHE A 319 -18.10 -5.28 9.66
C PHE A 319 -17.18 -5.78 10.76
N HIS A 320 -17.51 -6.92 11.35
CA HIS A 320 -16.60 -7.61 12.25
C HIS A 320 -15.43 -8.21 11.47
N VAL A 321 -14.25 -8.16 12.07
CA VAL A 321 -13.04 -8.79 11.52
C VAL A 321 -12.85 -10.19 12.11
N PRO A 322 -12.19 -11.11 11.40
CA PRO A 322 -11.85 -12.42 11.94
C PRO A 322 -11.00 -12.30 13.20
N ARG A 323 -11.29 -13.14 14.20
CA ARG A 323 -10.45 -13.25 15.39
C ARG A 323 -9.14 -13.94 15.02
N VAL A 324 -8.03 -13.30 15.35
CA VAL A 324 -6.68 -13.87 15.24
C VAL A 324 -6.22 -14.27 16.64
N ASN A 325 -5.81 -15.54 16.81
CA ASN A 325 -5.38 -16.05 18.12
C ASN A 325 -3.99 -15.54 18.51
N GLU A 326 -3.07 -15.50 17.55
CA GLU A 326 -1.69 -15.07 17.76
C GLU A 326 -1.31 -14.07 16.68
N VAL A 327 -0.96 -12.86 17.10
CA VAL A 327 -0.48 -11.79 16.22
C VAL A 327 1.05 -11.81 16.29
N VAL A 328 1.69 -12.14 15.17
CA VAL A 328 3.15 -12.17 15.03
C VAL A 328 3.67 -10.79 14.63
N ASP A 329 3.02 -10.15 13.66
CA ASP A 329 3.41 -8.84 13.14
C ASP A 329 2.19 -8.08 12.59
N SER A 330 1.95 -6.85 13.01
CA SER A 330 0.88 -6.04 12.42
C SER A 330 1.31 -5.24 11.18
N THR A 331 2.61 -5.26 10.83
CA THR A 331 3.19 -4.52 9.72
C THR A 331 2.60 -4.98 8.39
N GLY A 332 2.14 -4.04 7.57
CA GLY A 332 1.59 -4.35 6.24
C GLY A 332 0.19 -4.95 6.24
N ALA A 333 -0.47 -5.11 7.39
CA ALA A 333 -1.86 -5.58 7.46
C ALA A 333 -2.83 -4.64 6.72
N GLY A 334 -2.59 -3.32 6.81
CA GLY A 334 -3.35 -2.32 6.06
C GLY A 334 -3.11 -2.40 4.55
N ASP A 335 -1.86 -2.59 4.12
CA ASP A 335 -1.50 -2.74 2.69
C ASP A 335 -2.16 -4.00 2.09
N ALA A 336 -2.12 -5.11 2.83
CA ALA A 336 -2.77 -6.36 2.44
C ALA A 336 -4.30 -6.24 2.41
N PHE A 337 -4.89 -5.51 3.37
CA PHE A 337 -6.31 -5.19 3.35
C PHE A 337 -6.69 -4.44 2.07
N VAL A 338 -5.96 -3.37 1.73
CA VAL A 338 -6.22 -2.58 0.51
C VAL A 338 -6.10 -3.45 -0.72
N ALA A 339 -5.03 -4.25 -0.83
CA ALA A 339 -4.81 -5.16 -1.96
C ALA A 339 -6.00 -6.12 -2.16
N ALA A 340 -6.41 -6.80 -1.09
CA ALA A 340 -7.51 -7.77 -1.14
C ALA A 340 -8.87 -7.11 -1.41
N PHE A 341 -9.10 -5.91 -0.87
CA PHE A 341 -10.31 -5.14 -1.16
C PHE A 341 -10.40 -4.78 -2.64
N LEU A 342 -9.32 -4.22 -3.20
CA LEU A 342 -9.28 -3.80 -4.61
C LEU A 342 -9.37 -5.00 -5.55
N HIS A 343 -8.70 -6.12 -5.22
CA HIS A 343 -8.84 -7.38 -5.95
C HIS A 343 -10.31 -7.84 -5.98
N ALA A 344 -10.96 -7.95 -4.82
CA ALA A 344 -12.36 -8.38 -4.70
C ALA A 344 -13.31 -7.49 -5.51
N TRP A 345 -13.10 -6.17 -5.48
CA TRP A 345 -13.92 -5.21 -6.23
C TRP A 345 -13.73 -5.32 -7.75
N LEU A 346 -12.50 -5.56 -8.21
CA LEU A 346 -12.20 -5.82 -9.63
C LEU A 346 -12.84 -7.12 -10.13
N GLU A 347 -12.99 -8.11 -9.25
CA GLU A 347 -13.75 -9.35 -9.49
C GLU A 347 -15.27 -9.16 -9.33
N LYS A 348 -15.74 -7.90 -9.30
CA LYS A 348 -17.16 -7.50 -9.26
C LYS A 348 -17.93 -8.01 -8.05
N ARG A 349 -17.24 -8.25 -6.93
CA ARG A 349 -17.89 -8.62 -5.68
C ARG A 349 -18.62 -7.41 -5.07
N PRO A 350 -19.74 -7.63 -4.34
CA PRO A 350 -20.36 -6.57 -3.54
C PRO A 350 -19.39 -5.97 -2.52
N LEU A 351 -19.56 -4.71 -2.14
CA LEU A 351 -18.66 -4.03 -1.20
C LEU A 351 -18.54 -4.76 0.15
N SER A 352 -19.62 -5.35 0.63
CA SER A 352 -19.62 -6.19 1.85
C SER A 352 -18.65 -7.37 1.73
N GLU A 353 -18.66 -8.08 0.59
CA GLU A 353 -17.73 -9.19 0.32
C GLU A 353 -16.29 -8.69 0.12
N CYS A 354 -16.11 -7.49 -0.44
CA CYS A 354 -14.80 -6.86 -0.52
C CYS A 354 -14.21 -6.62 0.88
N VAL A 355 -15.00 -6.07 1.81
CA VAL A 355 -14.57 -5.86 3.20
C VAL A 355 -14.26 -7.19 3.90
N ARG A 356 -15.08 -8.23 3.69
CA ARG A 356 -14.86 -9.56 4.29
C ARG A 356 -13.57 -10.20 3.80
N MET A 357 -13.38 -10.28 2.48
CA MET A 357 -12.16 -10.84 1.88
C MET A 357 -10.92 -10.07 2.34
N ALA A 358 -11.00 -8.73 2.36
CA ALA A 358 -9.91 -7.89 2.83
C ALA A 358 -9.56 -8.13 4.31
N SER A 359 -10.57 -8.31 5.16
CA SER A 359 -10.38 -8.60 6.57
C SER A 359 -9.76 -9.98 6.79
N GLU A 360 -10.14 -10.99 6.01
CA GLU A 360 -9.56 -12.34 6.07
C GLU A 360 -8.10 -12.36 5.62
N VAL A 361 -7.78 -11.67 4.53
CA VAL A 361 -6.40 -11.55 4.05
C VAL A 361 -5.53 -10.83 5.09
N ALA A 362 -5.99 -9.70 5.61
CA ALA A 362 -5.26 -8.98 6.66
C ALA A 362 -5.08 -9.84 7.93
N ALA A 363 -6.10 -10.61 8.33
CA ALA A 363 -6.02 -11.53 9.46
C ALA A 363 -4.98 -12.65 9.27
N LYS A 364 -4.70 -13.06 8.03
CA LYS A 364 -3.62 -14.00 7.72
C LYS A 364 -2.25 -13.34 7.73
N VAL A 365 -2.12 -12.16 7.13
CA VAL A 365 -0.84 -11.43 7.09
C VAL A 365 -0.31 -11.17 8.49
N VAL A 366 -1.18 -10.88 9.46
CA VAL A 366 -0.71 -10.60 10.82
C VAL A 366 -0.13 -11.81 11.58
N THR A 367 -0.23 -13.02 11.01
CA THR A 367 0.29 -14.27 11.59
C THR A 367 1.71 -14.60 11.12
N VAL A 368 2.29 -13.79 10.22
CA VAL A 368 3.66 -13.95 9.71
C VAL A 368 4.41 -12.64 9.82
N VAL A 369 5.74 -12.67 9.69
CA VAL A 369 6.58 -11.45 9.73
C VAL A 369 6.46 -10.69 8.41
N GLY A 370 6.31 -9.37 8.51
CA GLY A 370 6.20 -8.45 7.38
C GLY A 370 4.89 -8.59 6.59
N CYS A 371 4.83 -7.92 5.43
CA CYS A 371 3.68 -8.00 4.53
C CYS A 371 3.78 -9.23 3.60
N ASN A 372 3.42 -10.40 4.10
CA ASN A 372 3.46 -11.66 3.35
C ASN A 372 2.19 -12.48 3.58
N LEU A 373 1.71 -13.18 2.55
CA LEU A 373 0.69 -14.24 2.72
C LEU A 373 1.37 -15.55 3.16
N PRO A 374 0.80 -16.27 4.15
CA PRO A 374 1.32 -17.57 4.61
C PRO A 374 1.07 -18.71 3.62
#